data_AF-A0A8J8HSZ1-F1
#
_entry.id   AF-A0A8J8HSZ1-F1
#
_cell.length_a   1.000
_cell.length_b   1.000
_cell.length_c   1.000
_cell.angle_alpha   90.00
_cell.angle_beta   90.00
_cell.angle_gamma   90.00
#
_symmetry.space_group_name_H-M   'P 1'
#
loop_
_entity.id
_entity.type
_entity.pdbx_description
1 polymer ?
#
loop_
_entity_poly.entity_id
_entity_poly.type
_entity_poly.pdbx_seq_one_letter_code
_entity_poly.pdbx_strand_id
1 'polypeptide(L)'
;MRAWILGILLAIVGVALVLGLWLLGYHLSGRWAFQRWQTQRIAMGDRFGWKELAPPPVPPEQNFAEAPLIKGSIIEKGAVDARFNALALPKGADGILGNWMEGRRDDLDALSKIYGTADLQTVFKPMEAAFRDLDQATRRSGNRFPIAYEEGEIPALLGFRAAMRTLRVRAVTNLRAGRTDLALEDLQTGLRLADHLKAEPHLISALLRVAILNITLQVAWEGLEDHRWTASQLATLQGDLARIDLLATLQRAWQAERQFSIGGLMALAENQPRPASYAQAKPGEVRLGALGRGWVYRNLLESSRYLTMLVDVQDPQSHRVHPDRMISGEAWLKPLRYRYDLVLAKIALPALVGQVERFARTQALLDEGVVVCALERHRLDKGQYPERLEALAPAYLQALPHDLVSGEPLRYARKGEGFALYQVGWDGQDNDGTTAWTGEGRDRKLDPARGDWVWPHANR
;
A
#
# COMPACT_ATOMS: atom_id res chain seq x y z
N MET A 1 -32.35 63.85 -12.96
CA MET A 1 -31.86 62.45 -13.04
C MET A 1 -30.36 62.37 -12.71
N ARG A 2 -29.87 62.80 -11.52
CA ARG A 2 -28.40 62.91 -11.30
C ARG A 2 -27.83 62.62 -9.89
N ALA A 3 -28.54 62.82 -8.77
CA ALA A 3 -27.95 62.61 -7.43
C ALA A 3 -28.14 61.19 -6.85
N TRP A 4 -29.34 60.62 -6.98
CA TRP A 4 -29.67 59.30 -6.43
C TRP A 4 -28.94 58.14 -7.13
N ILE A 5 -28.76 58.22 -8.46
CA ILE A 5 -27.96 57.25 -9.24
C ILE A 5 -26.50 57.28 -8.80
N LEU A 6 -25.94 58.47 -8.54
CA LEU A 6 -24.57 58.61 -8.02
C LEU A 6 -24.45 58.01 -6.61
N GLY A 7 -25.44 58.22 -5.75
CA GLY A 7 -25.49 57.60 -4.41
C GLY A 7 -25.55 56.07 -4.45
N ILE A 8 -26.35 55.49 -5.35
CA ILE A 8 -26.41 54.03 -5.57
C ILE A 8 -25.08 53.49 -6.10
N LEU A 9 -24.46 54.18 -7.07
CA LEU A 9 -23.15 53.78 -7.61
C LEU A 9 -22.06 53.82 -6.54
N LEU A 10 -22.02 54.86 -5.70
CA LEU A 10 -21.07 54.96 -4.58
C LEU A 10 -21.29 53.84 -3.54
N ALA A 11 -22.54 53.49 -3.24
CA ALA A 11 -22.85 52.38 -2.34
C ALA A 11 -22.42 51.02 -2.92
N ILE A 12 -22.65 50.77 -4.21
CA ILE A 12 -22.20 49.56 -4.91
C ILE A 12 -20.67 49.47 -4.89
N VAL A 13 -19.96 50.57 -5.17
CA VAL A 13 -18.50 50.64 -5.11
C VAL A 13 -17.99 50.39 -3.68
N GLY A 14 -18.64 50.96 -2.68
CA GLY A 14 -18.31 50.73 -1.26
C GLY A 14 -18.46 49.26 -0.86
N VAL A 15 -19.57 48.61 -1.23
CA VAL A 15 -19.80 47.18 -1.00
C VAL A 15 -18.75 46.34 -1.76
N ALA A 16 -18.47 46.67 -3.02
CA ALA A 16 -17.46 45.97 -3.82
C ALA A 16 -16.04 46.10 -3.23
N LEU A 17 -15.70 47.26 -2.64
CA LEU A 17 -14.41 47.50 -2.00
C LEU A 17 -14.28 46.75 -0.66
N VAL A 18 -15.32 46.75 0.17
CA VAL A 18 -15.36 45.97 1.42
C VAL A 18 -15.26 44.48 1.11
N LEU A 19 -16.02 43.99 0.12
CA LEU A 19 -15.89 42.62 -0.37
C LEU A 19 -14.46 42.37 -0.89
N GLY A 20 -13.92 43.24 -1.72
CA GLY A 20 -12.56 43.13 -2.26
C GLY A 20 -11.48 43.03 -1.18
N LEU A 21 -11.55 43.86 -0.13
CA LEU A 21 -10.64 43.83 1.02
C LEU A 21 -10.82 42.57 1.86
N TRP A 22 -12.06 42.17 2.14
CA TRP A 22 -12.36 40.93 2.85
C TRP A 22 -11.79 39.72 2.11
N LEU A 23 -11.92 39.70 0.77
CA LEU A 23 -11.42 38.64 -0.10
C LEU A 23 -9.91 38.61 -0.21
N LEU A 24 -9.27 39.77 -0.30
CA LEU A 24 -7.81 39.87 -0.24
C LEU A 24 -7.29 39.38 1.11
N GLY A 25 -7.91 39.78 2.22
CA GLY A 25 -7.60 39.27 3.55
C GLY A 25 -7.82 37.77 3.67
N TYR A 26 -8.90 37.25 3.08
CA TYR A 26 -9.18 35.82 3.04
C TYR A 26 -8.11 35.03 2.26
N HIS A 27 -7.67 35.54 1.12
CA HIS A 27 -6.58 34.96 0.34
C HIS A 27 -5.25 34.97 1.09
N LEU A 28 -4.85 36.14 1.61
CA LEU A 28 -3.60 36.29 2.36
C LEU A 28 -3.62 35.38 3.58
N SER A 29 -4.70 35.35 4.36
CA SER A 29 -4.80 34.45 5.53
C SER A 29 -4.64 32.98 5.16
N GLY A 30 -5.22 32.52 4.05
CA GLY A 30 -5.08 31.13 3.58
C GLY A 30 -3.64 30.79 3.19
N ARG A 31 -3.00 31.64 2.37
CA ARG A 31 -1.61 31.44 1.92
C ARG A 31 -0.63 31.47 3.11
N TRP A 32 -0.77 32.45 4.00
CA TRP A 32 0.05 32.58 5.19
C TRP A 32 -0.13 31.39 6.15
N ALA A 33 -1.36 30.94 6.36
CA ALA A 33 -1.62 29.77 7.20
C ALA A 33 -0.98 28.50 6.63
N PHE A 34 -1.05 28.29 5.31
CA PHE A 34 -0.36 27.19 4.64
C PHE A 34 1.17 27.29 4.78
N GLN A 35 1.77 28.44 4.47
CA GLN A 35 3.22 28.64 4.57
C GLN A 35 3.74 28.46 5.99
N ARG A 36 3.02 28.97 7.00
CA ARG A 36 3.36 28.78 8.41
C ARG A 36 3.32 27.32 8.80
N TRP A 37 2.25 26.61 8.40
CA TRP A 37 2.12 25.18 8.64
C TRP A 37 3.25 24.39 7.96
N GLN A 38 3.57 24.68 6.70
CA GLN A 38 4.64 24.02 5.97
C GLN A 38 6.01 24.25 6.63
N THR A 39 6.30 25.48 7.05
CA THR A 39 7.55 25.84 7.74
C THR A 39 7.68 25.07 9.07
N GLN A 40 6.59 24.95 9.83
CA GLN A 40 6.55 24.16 11.06
C GLN A 40 6.84 22.68 10.80
N ARG A 41 6.27 22.10 9.73
CA ARG A 41 6.49 20.70 9.37
C ARG A 41 7.92 20.45 8.87
N ILE A 42 8.49 21.34 8.07
CA ILE A 42 9.90 21.27 7.67
C ILE A 42 10.80 21.25 8.91
N ALA A 43 10.52 22.09 9.91
CA ALA A 43 11.26 22.09 11.17
C ALA A 43 11.11 20.79 11.99
N MET A 44 10.03 20.03 11.76
CA MET A 44 9.79 18.70 12.34
C MET A 44 10.42 17.56 11.51
N GLY A 45 11.12 17.87 10.41
CA GLY A 45 11.81 16.89 9.57
C GLY A 45 11.01 16.38 8.36
N ASP A 46 9.83 16.95 8.10
CA ASP A 46 9.05 16.60 6.92
C ASP A 46 9.72 17.08 5.63
N ARG A 47 9.65 16.24 4.60
CA ARG A 47 10.18 16.53 3.26
C ARG A 47 9.10 17.12 2.36
N PHE A 48 9.48 18.15 1.60
CA PHE A 48 8.61 18.86 0.67
C PHE A 48 9.39 19.15 -0.61
N GLY A 49 9.47 18.17 -1.50
CA GLY A 49 10.13 18.35 -2.79
C GLY A 49 10.52 17.03 -3.44
N TRP A 50 10.38 16.97 -4.77
CA TRP A 50 10.67 15.75 -5.51
C TRP A 50 12.15 15.35 -5.51
N LYS A 51 13.08 16.30 -5.33
CA LYS A 51 14.51 15.99 -5.16
C LYS A 51 14.80 15.10 -3.95
N GLU A 52 13.99 15.22 -2.88
CA GLU A 52 14.16 14.47 -1.64
C GLU A 52 13.31 13.19 -1.58
N LEU A 53 12.23 13.17 -2.36
CA LEU A 53 11.22 12.10 -2.36
C LEU A 53 11.42 11.11 -3.51
N ALA A 54 11.90 11.55 -4.67
CA ALA A 54 12.19 10.68 -5.79
C ALA A 54 13.32 9.71 -5.44
N PRO A 55 13.25 8.43 -5.88
CA PRO A 55 14.37 7.51 -5.73
C PRO A 55 15.60 8.08 -6.46
N PRO A 56 16.84 7.73 -6.11
CA PRO A 56 18.00 8.14 -6.88
C PRO A 56 17.95 7.60 -8.32
N PRO A 57 18.68 8.20 -9.29
CA PRO A 57 18.81 7.61 -10.62
C PRO A 57 19.51 6.26 -10.54
N VAL A 58 19.11 5.33 -11.42
CA VAL A 58 19.68 3.98 -11.50
C VAL A 58 20.16 3.74 -12.94
N PRO A 59 21.38 3.22 -13.15
CA PRO A 59 21.88 2.86 -14.48
C PRO A 59 20.93 1.88 -15.21
N PRO A 60 20.72 2.02 -16.53
CA PRO A 60 19.72 1.21 -17.26
C PRO A 60 19.87 -0.30 -17.08
N GLU A 61 21.09 -0.83 -17.04
CA GLU A 61 21.37 -2.25 -16.87
C GLU A 61 21.00 -2.77 -15.46
N GLN A 62 21.04 -1.88 -14.47
CA GLN A 62 20.70 -2.13 -13.06
C GLN A 62 19.25 -1.76 -12.73
N ASN A 63 18.54 -1.09 -13.64
CA ASN A 63 17.19 -0.56 -13.39
C ASN A 63 16.12 -1.57 -13.80
N PHE A 64 15.34 -2.04 -12.81
CA PHE A 64 14.17 -2.88 -13.01
C PHE A 64 13.19 -2.30 -14.04
N ALA A 65 12.94 -0.99 -14.01
CA ALA A 65 12.00 -0.33 -14.92
C ALA A 65 12.43 -0.38 -16.40
N GLU A 66 13.72 -0.55 -16.67
CA GLU A 66 14.29 -0.65 -18.02
C GLU A 66 14.32 -2.09 -18.55
N ALA A 67 13.83 -3.09 -17.78
CA ALA A 67 13.65 -4.43 -18.32
C ALA A 67 12.70 -4.38 -19.53
N PRO A 68 13.01 -5.10 -20.64
CA PRO A 68 12.12 -5.13 -21.81
C PRO A 68 10.67 -5.48 -21.48
N LEU A 69 10.46 -6.49 -20.60
CA LEU A 69 9.14 -6.94 -20.13
C LEU A 69 8.42 -5.91 -19.23
N ILE A 70 9.17 -5.05 -18.53
CA ILE A 70 8.64 -4.15 -17.50
C ILE A 70 8.34 -2.76 -18.06
N LYS A 71 9.19 -2.25 -18.97
CA LYS A 71 9.14 -0.88 -19.50
C LYS A 71 7.76 -0.49 -20.04
N GLY A 72 7.15 -1.35 -20.86
CA GLY A 72 5.83 -1.12 -21.44
C GLY A 72 4.68 -1.11 -20.42
N SER A 73 4.88 -1.72 -19.25
CA SER A 73 3.87 -1.83 -18.19
C SER A 73 3.81 -0.60 -17.26
N ILE A 74 4.80 0.30 -17.34
CA ILE A 74 4.94 1.45 -16.43
C ILE A 74 4.38 2.73 -17.04
N ILE A 75 4.49 2.95 -18.35
CA ILE A 75 4.21 4.26 -18.98
C ILE A 75 2.95 4.22 -19.85
N GLU A 76 2.86 3.32 -20.83
CA GLU A 76 1.82 3.37 -21.87
C GLU A 76 0.76 2.26 -21.70
N LYS A 77 -0.52 2.65 -21.61
CA LYS A 77 -1.63 1.70 -21.37
C LYS A 77 -1.83 0.63 -22.46
N GLY A 78 -1.23 0.81 -23.64
CA GLY A 78 -1.32 -0.11 -24.79
C GLY A 78 -0.03 -0.84 -25.15
N ALA A 79 1.08 -0.58 -24.44
CA ALA A 79 2.41 -1.08 -24.81
C ALA A 79 2.90 -2.23 -23.92
N VAL A 80 2.03 -2.84 -23.12
CA VAL A 80 2.39 -3.98 -22.26
C VAL A 80 2.94 -5.12 -23.12
N ASP A 81 4.15 -5.58 -22.80
CA ASP A 81 4.84 -6.64 -23.54
C ASP A 81 3.96 -7.90 -23.63
N ALA A 82 3.91 -8.52 -24.80
CA ALA A 82 3.08 -9.70 -25.06
C ALA A 82 3.37 -10.85 -24.08
N ARG A 83 4.63 -11.01 -23.66
CA ARG A 83 5.03 -12.01 -22.65
C ARG A 83 4.41 -11.72 -21.29
N PHE A 84 4.32 -10.46 -20.90
CA PHE A 84 3.70 -10.07 -19.64
C PHE A 84 2.18 -10.26 -19.67
N ASN A 85 1.55 -9.93 -20.80
CA ASN A 85 0.13 -10.21 -21.02
C ASN A 85 -0.17 -11.72 -21.06
N ALA A 86 0.74 -12.53 -21.58
CA ALA A 86 0.60 -13.98 -21.61
C ALA A 86 0.52 -14.56 -20.18
N LEU A 87 1.08 -13.89 -19.18
CA LEU A 87 1.00 -14.29 -17.76
C LEU A 87 -0.36 -14.04 -17.10
N ALA A 88 -1.42 -13.68 -17.84
CA ALA A 88 -2.75 -13.52 -17.25
C ALA A 88 -3.49 -14.87 -17.12
N LEU A 89 -4.06 -15.13 -15.95
CA LEU A 89 -5.00 -16.25 -15.76
C LEU A 89 -6.24 -16.09 -16.66
N PRO A 90 -6.89 -17.20 -17.06
CA PRO A 90 -8.11 -17.16 -17.87
C PRO A 90 -9.25 -16.43 -17.13
N LYS A 91 -10.16 -15.84 -17.90
CA LYS A 91 -11.37 -15.21 -17.34
C LYS A 91 -12.14 -16.23 -16.49
N GLY A 92 -12.58 -15.80 -15.30
CA GLY A 92 -13.29 -16.67 -14.35
C GLY A 92 -12.40 -17.38 -13.34
N ALA A 93 -11.07 -17.32 -13.49
CA ALA A 93 -10.13 -17.87 -12.52
C ALA A 93 -9.90 -16.97 -11.29
N ASP A 94 -10.57 -15.82 -11.14
CA ASP A 94 -10.44 -15.04 -9.90
C ASP A 94 -11.05 -15.77 -8.68
N GLY A 95 -12.10 -16.58 -8.91
CA GLY A 95 -12.80 -17.31 -7.84
C GLY A 95 -12.04 -18.52 -7.28
N ILE A 96 -11.00 -18.99 -7.97
CA ILE A 96 -10.15 -20.09 -7.50
C ILE A 96 -9.05 -19.63 -6.55
N LEU A 97 -8.77 -18.33 -6.51
CA LEU A 97 -7.70 -17.78 -5.70
C LEU A 97 -8.17 -17.68 -4.26
N GLY A 98 -7.46 -18.36 -3.37
CA GLY A 98 -7.66 -18.31 -1.94
C GLY A 98 -7.33 -16.94 -1.33
N ASN A 99 -7.63 -16.83 -0.04
CA ASN A 99 -7.22 -15.72 0.80
C ASN A 99 -6.63 -16.30 2.08
N TRP A 100 -5.30 -16.33 2.16
CA TRP A 100 -4.57 -16.91 3.29
C TRP A 100 -4.94 -16.26 4.61
N MET A 101 -5.22 -14.95 4.66
CA MET A 101 -5.69 -14.25 5.87
C MET A 101 -7.02 -14.82 6.39
N GLU A 102 -7.84 -15.38 5.51
CA GLU A 102 -9.13 -16.01 5.84
C GLU A 102 -9.01 -17.54 5.97
N GLY A 103 -7.80 -18.09 5.96
CA GLY A 103 -7.58 -19.54 5.99
C GLY A 103 -8.04 -20.27 4.71
N ARG A 104 -8.18 -19.55 3.58
CA ARG A 104 -8.67 -20.11 2.30
C ARG A 104 -7.51 -20.39 1.35
N ARG A 105 -7.43 -21.63 0.86
CA ARG A 105 -6.43 -22.13 -0.09
C ARG A 105 -6.78 -21.86 -1.55
N ASP A 106 -5.80 -21.94 -2.43
CA ASP A 106 -6.00 -21.98 -3.88
C ASP A 106 -6.68 -23.29 -4.32
N ASP A 107 -7.75 -23.17 -5.09
CA ASP A 107 -8.48 -24.31 -5.66
C ASP A 107 -7.88 -24.73 -7.01
N LEU A 108 -6.79 -25.51 -6.93
CA LEU A 108 -6.12 -26.05 -8.12
C LEU A 108 -6.98 -27.09 -8.88
N ASP A 109 -7.97 -27.69 -8.24
CA ASP A 109 -8.87 -28.65 -8.90
C ASP A 109 -9.86 -27.92 -9.79
N ALA A 110 -10.42 -26.81 -9.31
CA ALA A 110 -11.22 -25.90 -10.14
C ALA A 110 -10.39 -25.31 -11.27
N LEU A 111 -9.12 -24.96 -11.03
CA LEU A 111 -8.23 -24.51 -12.09
C LEU A 111 -7.98 -25.57 -13.17
N SER A 112 -7.72 -26.80 -12.75
CA SER A 112 -7.53 -27.95 -13.66
C SER A 112 -8.75 -28.15 -14.55
N LYS A 113 -9.96 -27.97 -13.99
CA LYS A 113 -11.22 -27.98 -14.76
C LYS A 113 -11.31 -26.83 -15.77
N ILE A 114 -10.90 -25.62 -15.40
CA ILE A 114 -10.90 -24.45 -16.30
C ILE A 114 -9.97 -24.68 -17.50
N TYR A 115 -8.78 -25.25 -17.27
CA TYR A 115 -7.83 -25.55 -18.35
C TYR A 115 -8.11 -26.86 -19.09
N GLY A 116 -9.03 -27.70 -18.60
CA GLY A 116 -9.33 -29.00 -19.19
C GLY A 116 -8.16 -30.00 -19.12
N THR A 117 -7.24 -29.84 -18.16
CA THR A 117 -6.11 -30.74 -17.94
C THR A 117 -5.86 -30.94 -16.45
N ALA A 118 -5.58 -32.17 -16.05
CA ALA A 118 -5.17 -32.49 -14.68
C ALA A 118 -3.70 -32.13 -14.41
N ASP A 119 -2.87 -32.06 -15.46
CA ASP A 119 -1.47 -31.68 -15.33
C ASP A 119 -1.29 -30.17 -15.59
N LEU A 120 -1.45 -29.37 -14.53
CA LEU A 120 -1.24 -27.92 -14.58
C LEU A 120 0.19 -27.54 -14.99
N GLN A 121 1.19 -28.43 -14.91
CA GLN A 121 2.53 -28.12 -15.41
C GLN A 121 2.54 -27.91 -16.93
N THR A 122 1.66 -28.60 -17.67
CA THR A 122 1.51 -28.38 -19.12
C THR A 122 0.99 -26.99 -19.46
N VAL A 123 0.20 -26.39 -18.57
CA VAL A 123 -0.34 -25.04 -18.72
C VAL A 123 0.75 -23.98 -18.63
N PHE A 124 1.77 -24.20 -17.78
CA PHE A 124 2.86 -23.23 -17.60
C PHE A 124 3.94 -23.32 -18.68
N LYS A 125 4.07 -24.44 -19.40
CA LYS A 125 5.11 -24.64 -20.43
C LYS A 125 5.18 -23.51 -21.47
N PRO A 126 4.08 -23.01 -22.06
CA PRO A 126 4.12 -21.89 -23.00
C PRO A 126 4.57 -20.56 -22.37
N MET A 127 4.53 -20.46 -21.04
CA MET A 127 4.78 -19.24 -20.26
C MET A 127 6.19 -19.20 -19.66
N GLU A 128 6.97 -20.28 -19.76
CA GLU A 128 8.30 -20.40 -19.13
C GLU A 128 9.29 -19.30 -19.54
N ALA A 129 9.25 -18.86 -20.80
CA ALA A 129 10.08 -17.73 -21.23
C ALA A 129 9.70 -16.44 -20.49
N ALA A 130 8.40 -16.17 -20.33
CA ALA A 130 7.92 -14.99 -19.63
C ALA A 130 8.24 -15.04 -18.12
N PHE A 131 8.14 -16.22 -17.49
CA PHE A 131 8.56 -16.40 -16.10
C PHE A 131 10.06 -16.18 -15.91
N ARG A 132 10.89 -16.71 -16.81
CA ARG A 132 12.35 -16.50 -16.77
C ARG A 132 12.72 -15.03 -16.96
N ASP A 133 12.08 -14.34 -17.91
CA ASP A 133 12.33 -12.93 -18.15
C ASP A 133 11.88 -12.06 -16.96
N LEU A 134 10.76 -12.41 -16.32
CA LEU A 134 10.30 -11.75 -15.09
C LEU A 134 11.29 -11.98 -13.94
N ASP A 135 11.72 -13.23 -13.70
CA ASP A 135 12.73 -13.54 -12.70
C ASP A 135 14.02 -12.74 -12.93
N GLN A 136 14.57 -12.80 -14.15
CA GLN A 136 15.77 -12.06 -14.53
C GLN A 136 15.61 -10.54 -14.32
N ALA A 137 14.44 -9.98 -14.65
CA ALA A 137 14.16 -8.58 -14.42
C ALA A 137 14.20 -8.24 -12.92
N THR A 138 13.58 -9.07 -12.07
CA THR A 138 13.54 -8.82 -10.61
C THR A 138 14.90 -8.92 -9.93
N ARG A 139 15.88 -9.61 -10.54
CA ARG A 139 17.26 -9.71 -10.03
C ARG A 139 18.11 -8.46 -10.23
N ARG A 140 17.62 -7.45 -10.94
CA ARG A 140 18.29 -6.14 -11.04
C ARG A 140 18.39 -5.48 -9.67
N SER A 141 19.43 -4.68 -9.45
CA SER A 141 19.80 -4.14 -8.13
C SER A 141 19.03 -2.88 -7.71
N GLY A 142 18.42 -2.16 -8.65
CA GLY A 142 17.68 -0.93 -8.36
C GLY A 142 16.44 -0.75 -9.21
N ASN A 143 15.62 0.21 -8.81
CA ASN A 143 14.45 0.63 -9.56
C ASN A 143 14.33 2.15 -9.52
N ARG A 144 14.10 2.73 -10.70
CA ARG A 144 13.67 4.12 -10.87
C ARG A 144 12.73 4.17 -12.04
N PHE A 145 11.46 4.50 -11.81
CA PHE A 145 10.52 4.65 -12.90
C PHE A 145 10.93 5.82 -13.83
N PRO A 146 10.86 5.62 -15.16
CA PRO A 146 11.18 6.64 -16.15
C PRO A 146 10.02 7.63 -16.32
N ILE A 147 9.63 8.29 -15.22
CA ILE A 147 8.54 9.27 -15.18
C ILE A 147 9.02 10.61 -14.63
N ALA A 148 8.40 11.70 -15.09
CA ALA A 148 8.64 13.05 -14.62
C ALA A 148 7.86 13.32 -13.32
N TYR A 149 8.43 12.91 -12.19
CA TYR A 149 7.85 13.13 -10.85
C TYR A 149 7.49 14.61 -10.59
N GLU A 150 8.36 15.53 -11.02
CA GLU A 150 8.16 16.98 -10.86
C GLU A 150 6.99 17.52 -11.69
N GLU A 151 6.66 16.86 -12.80
CA GLU A 151 5.52 17.19 -13.67
C GLU A 151 4.24 16.45 -13.25
N GLY A 152 4.29 15.71 -12.15
CA GLY A 152 3.19 14.95 -11.58
C GLY A 152 2.71 13.82 -12.49
N GLU A 153 3.62 13.16 -13.21
CA GLU A 153 3.31 11.91 -13.89
C GLU A 153 3.01 10.79 -12.87
N ILE A 154 2.12 9.88 -13.24
CA ILE A 154 1.71 8.72 -12.41
C ILE A 154 2.01 7.46 -13.21
N PRO A 155 2.68 6.44 -12.61
CA PRO A 155 2.95 5.20 -13.31
C PRO A 155 1.66 4.41 -13.56
N ALA A 156 1.55 3.78 -14.74
CA ALA A 156 0.39 3.00 -15.15
C ALA A 156 0.26 1.65 -14.41
N LEU A 157 1.40 1.00 -14.11
CA LEU A 157 1.50 -0.24 -13.32
C LEU A 157 0.58 -1.38 -13.79
N LEU A 158 0.50 -1.59 -15.11
CA LEU A 158 -0.37 -2.60 -15.71
C LEU A 158 0.24 -3.99 -15.63
N GLY A 159 -0.60 -5.04 -15.65
CA GLY A 159 -0.18 -6.45 -15.77
C GLY A 159 0.46 -7.09 -14.52
N PHE A 160 1.06 -6.32 -13.61
CA PHE A 160 1.80 -6.84 -12.45
C PHE A 160 0.99 -7.79 -11.58
N ARG A 161 -0.25 -7.43 -11.23
CA ARG A 161 -1.12 -8.30 -10.42
C ARG A 161 -1.47 -9.60 -11.14
N ALA A 162 -1.70 -9.54 -12.45
CA ALA A 162 -2.04 -10.72 -13.24
C ALA A 162 -0.85 -11.68 -13.30
N ALA A 163 0.35 -11.15 -13.62
CA ALA A 163 1.58 -11.93 -13.64
C ALA A 163 1.87 -12.59 -12.28
N MET A 164 1.70 -11.83 -11.19
CA MET A 164 1.93 -12.36 -9.84
C MET A 164 0.91 -13.42 -9.41
N ARG A 165 -0.35 -13.30 -9.82
CA ARG A 165 -1.37 -14.33 -9.55
C ARG A 165 -1.02 -15.66 -10.24
N THR A 166 -0.59 -15.61 -11.49
CA THR A 166 -0.17 -16.82 -12.21
C THR A 166 1.10 -17.41 -11.61
N LEU A 167 2.07 -16.56 -11.24
CA LEU A 167 3.29 -17.01 -10.56
C LEU A 167 2.98 -17.70 -9.22
N ARG A 168 2.03 -17.15 -8.43
CA ARG A 168 1.50 -17.79 -7.21
C ARG A 168 0.94 -19.19 -7.51
N VAL A 169 0.08 -19.31 -8.51
CA VAL A 169 -0.53 -20.61 -8.87
C VAL A 169 0.56 -21.61 -9.30
N ARG A 170 1.56 -21.19 -10.09
CA ARG A 170 2.71 -22.03 -10.46
C ARG A 170 3.45 -22.51 -9.21
N ALA A 171 3.71 -21.60 -8.27
CA ALA A 171 4.41 -21.91 -7.03
C ALA A 171 3.62 -22.90 -6.15
N VAL A 172 2.30 -22.70 -5.97
CA VAL A 172 1.46 -23.64 -5.21
C VAL A 172 1.37 -25.00 -5.91
N THR A 173 1.31 -25.04 -7.24
CA THR A 173 1.36 -26.29 -8.01
C THR A 173 2.69 -27.03 -7.78
N ASN A 174 3.82 -26.31 -7.77
CA ASN A 174 5.13 -26.86 -7.46
C ASN A 174 5.22 -27.37 -6.01
N LEU A 175 4.66 -26.64 -5.04
CA LEU A 175 4.57 -27.08 -3.64
C LEU A 175 3.85 -28.42 -3.50
N ARG A 176 2.66 -28.55 -4.10
CA ARG A 176 1.88 -29.80 -4.02
C ARG A 176 2.56 -30.96 -4.73
N ALA A 177 3.34 -30.68 -5.77
CA ALA A 177 4.17 -31.67 -6.46
C ALA A 177 5.47 -32.02 -5.72
N GLY A 178 5.73 -31.44 -4.54
CA GLY A 178 6.96 -31.67 -3.77
C GLY A 178 8.20 -30.97 -4.33
N ARG A 179 8.04 -30.10 -5.34
CA ARG A 179 9.13 -29.33 -5.96
C ARG A 179 9.33 -28.00 -5.21
N THR A 180 9.66 -28.09 -3.93
CA THR A 180 9.69 -26.93 -3.01
C THR A 180 10.75 -25.90 -3.39
N ASP A 181 11.86 -26.31 -4.01
CA ASP A 181 12.89 -25.38 -4.50
C ASP A 181 12.36 -24.45 -5.61
N LEU A 182 11.60 -24.99 -6.56
CA LEU A 182 10.98 -24.18 -7.62
C LEU A 182 9.90 -23.26 -7.07
N ALA A 183 9.14 -23.73 -6.08
CA ALA A 183 8.15 -22.88 -5.41
C ALA A 183 8.80 -21.73 -4.63
N LEU A 184 9.94 -21.98 -3.98
CA LEU A 184 10.70 -20.95 -3.29
C LEU A 184 11.24 -19.92 -4.29
N GLU A 185 11.76 -20.35 -5.45
CA GLU A 185 12.24 -19.43 -6.49
C GLU A 185 11.13 -18.49 -6.99
N ASP A 186 9.93 -19.02 -7.23
CA ASP A 186 8.74 -18.25 -7.62
C ASP A 186 8.32 -17.24 -6.53
N LEU A 187 8.32 -17.70 -5.28
CA LEU A 187 8.01 -16.87 -4.12
C LEU A 187 9.02 -15.72 -4.02
N GLN A 188 10.32 -16.00 -4.11
CA GLN A 188 11.38 -14.99 -4.05
C GLN A 188 11.34 -14.01 -5.22
N THR A 189 10.92 -14.45 -6.41
CA THR A 189 10.67 -13.56 -7.55
C THR A 189 9.60 -12.52 -7.19
N GLY A 190 8.51 -12.95 -6.54
CA GLY A 190 7.47 -12.05 -6.03
C GLY A 190 7.97 -11.07 -4.97
N LEU A 191 8.77 -11.54 -4.02
CA LEU A 191 9.35 -10.68 -2.97
C LEU A 191 10.32 -9.64 -3.57
N ARG A 192 11.20 -10.03 -4.50
CA ARG A 192 12.09 -9.10 -5.22
C ARG A 192 11.29 -8.05 -5.99
N LEU A 193 10.21 -8.43 -6.66
CA LEU A 193 9.33 -7.50 -7.35
C LEU A 193 8.72 -6.48 -6.37
N ALA A 194 8.18 -6.95 -5.24
CA ALA A 194 7.67 -6.05 -4.21
C ALA A 194 8.75 -5.09 -3.68
N ASP A 195 10.00 -5.54 -3.57
CA ASP A 195 11.12 -4.70 -3.14
C ASP A 195 11.48 -3.60 -4.12
N HIS A 196 11.29 -3.79 -5.43
CA HIS A 196 11.46 -2.72 -6.41
C HIS A 196 10.50 -1.54 -6.20
N LEU A 197 9.36 -1.78 -5.55
CA LEU A 197 8.34 -0.76 -5.27
C LEU A 197 8.56 -0.03 -3.94
N LYS A 198 9.49 -0.47 -3.08
CA LYS A 198 9.64 0.06 -1.71
C LYS A 198 10.06 1.54 -1.64
N ALA A 199 10.83 2.00 -2.63
CA ALA A 199 11.32 3.36 -2.69
C ALA A 199 10.45 4.28 -3.56
N GLU A 200 9.49 3.73 -4.32
CA GLU A 200 8.68 4.47 -5.27
C GLU A 200 7.70 5.42 -4.54
N PRO A 201 7.78 6.74 -4.79
CA PRO A 201 7.07 7.76 -4.03
C PRO A 201 5.65 8.01 -4.58
N HIS A 202 4.86 6.96 -4.75
CA HIS A 202 3.45 7.08 -5.11
C HIS A 202 2.61 6.10 -4.31
N LEU A 203 1.43 6.55 -3.85
CA LEU A 203 0.50 5.67 -3.13
C LEU A 203 0.10 4.46 -3.99
N ILE A 204 -0.12 4.63 -5.29
CA ILE A 204 -0.47 3.52 -6.19
C ILE A 204 0.64 2.46 -6.27
N SER A 205 1.92 2.84 -6.22
CA SER A 205 3.06 1.93 -6.19
C SER A 205 3.12 1.17 -4.86
N ALA A 206 2.90 1.86 -3.74
CA ALA A 206 2.82 1.24 -2.42
C ALA A 206 1.64 0.24 -2.34
N LEU A 207 0.48 0.58 -2.90
CA LEU A 207 -0.68 -0.31 -2.96
C LEU A 207 -0.41 -1.54 -3.83
N LEU A 208 0.33 -1.39 -4.92
CA LEU A 208 0.79 -2.52 -5.70
C LEU A 208 1.77 -3.39 -4.90
N ARG A 209 2.71 -2.80 -4.16
CA ARG A 209 3.64 -3.53 -3.28
C ARG A 209 2.89 -4.44 -2.31
N VAL A 210 1.93 -3.90 -1.56
CA VAL A 210 1.11 -4.68 -0.61
C VAL A 210 0.28 -5.74 -1.32
N ALA A 211 -0.25 -5.46 -2.51
CA ALA A 211 -0.98 -6.46 -3.28
C ALA A 211 -0.08 -7.63 -3.70
N ILE A 212 1.14 -7.36 -4.17
CA ILE A 212 2.11 -8.39 -4.58
C ILE A 212 2.55 -9.22 -3.38
N LEU A 213 2.86 -8.59 -2.25
CA LEU A 213 3.20 -9.30 -1.02
C LEU A 213 2.07 -10.24 -0.58
N ASN A 214 0.83 -9.78 -0.58
CA ASN A 214 -0.31 -10.63 -0.21
C ASN A 214 -0.53 -11.81 -1.17
N ILE A 215 -0.25 -11.62 -2.46
CA ILE A 215 -0.27 -12.71 -3.44
C ILE A 215 0.84 -13.72 -3.13
N THR A 216 2.06 -13.25 -2.87
CA THR A 216 3.22 -14.09 -2.58
C THR A 216 3.10 -14.81 -1.22
N LEU A 217 2.56 -14.15 -0.20
CA LEU A 217 2.37 -14.72 1.14
C LEU A 217 1.39 -15.89 1.15
N GLN A 218 0.46 -15.98 0.20
CA GLN A 218 -0.35 -17.19 0.04
C GLN A 218 0.54 -18.43 -0.12
N VAL A 219 1.57 -18.35 -0.96
CA VAL A 219 2.45 -19.48 -1.25
C VAL A 219 3.23 -19.86 0.00
N ALA A 220 3.77 -18.87 0.70
CA ALA A 220 4.47 -19.06 1.97
C ALA A 220 3.56 -19.77 2.97
N TRP A 221 2.34 -19.25 3.15
CA TRP A 221 1.34 -19.76 4.09
C TRP A 221 0.89 -21.19 3.75
N GLU A 222 0.52 -21.50 2.50
CA GLU A 222 0.12 -22.87 2.14
C GLU A 222 1.26 -23.88 2.37
N GLY A 223 2.50 -23.50 2.08
CA GLY A 223 3.65 -24.37 2.36
C GLY A 223 3.96 -24.52 3.86
N LEU A 224 3.68 -23.51 4.68
CA LEU A 224 3.79 -23.56 6.14
C LEU A 224 2.72 -24.48 6.73
N GLU A 225 1.46 -24.27 6.33
CA GLU A 225 0.31 -25.06 6.78
C GLU A 225 0.45 -26.54 6.41
N ASP A 226 1.01 -26.85 5.24
CA ASP A 226 1.25 -28.22 4.79
C ASP A 226 2.58 -28.81 5.28
N HIS A 227 3.33 -28.08 6.11
CA HIS A 227 4.68 -28.44 6.59
C HIS A 227 5.63 -28.89 5.46
N ARG A 228 5.57 -28.22 4.30
CA ARG A 228 6.34 -28.59 3.10
C ARG A 228 7.74 -28.00 3.06
N TRP A 229 7.94 -26.86 3.71
CA TRP A 229 9.23 -26.17 3.69
C TRP A 229 10.28 -26.88 4.53
N THR A 230 11.50 -27.00 4.00
CA THR A 230 12.64 -27.50 4.78
C THR A 230 13.16 -26.45 5.75
N ALA A 231 13.96 -26.87 6.74
CA ALA A 231 14.56 -25.94 7.72
C ALA A 231 15.41 -24.83 7.06
N SER A 232 16.09 -25.12 5.94
CA SER A 232 16.87 -24.11 5.20
C SER A 232 15.96 -23.16 4.42
N GLN A 233 14.91 -23.67 3.77
CA GLN A 233 13.93 -22.84 3.06
C GLN A 233 13.19 -21.91 4.03
N LEU A 234 12.82 -22.40 5.21
CA LEU A 234 12.23 -21.60 6.28
C LEU A 234 13.18 -20.49 6.77
N ALA A 235 14.47 -20.78 6.91
CA ALA A 235 15.45 -19.75 7.30
C ALA A 235 15.57 -18.65 6.23
N THR A 236 15.55 -19.03 4.96
CA THR A 236 15.52 -18.08 3.82
C THR A 236 14.26 -17.23 3.84
N LEU A 237 13.07 -17.86 3.94
CA LEU A 237 11.79 -17.15 4.02
C LEU A 237 11.76 -16.19 5.21
N GLN A 238 12.19 -16.65 6.39
CA GLN A 238 12.28 -15.83 7.59
C GLN A 238 13.12 -14.56 7.35
N GLY A 239 14.30 -14.70 6.74
CA GLY A 239 15.17 -13.57 6.40
C GLY A 239 14.59 -12.67 5.31
N ASP A 240 13.86 -13.24 4.34
CA ASP A 240 13.21 -12.48 3.30
C ASP A 240 12.04 -11.63 3.85
N LEU A 241 11.21 -12.21 4.74
CA LEU A 241 10.09 -11.52 5.38
C LEU A 241 10.56 -10.43 6.36
N ALA A 242 11.58 -10.71 7.17
CA ALA A 242 12.10 -9.77 8.19
C ALA A 242 12.68 -8.46 7.61
N ARG A 243 13.00 -8.42 6.31
CA ARG A 243 13.50 -7.22 5.63
C ARG A 243 12.39 -6.29 5.13
N ILE A 244 11.14 -6.73 5.18
CA ILE A 244 10.02 -5.97 4.64
C ILE A 244 9.51 -4.99 5.70
N ASP A 245 9.66 -3.70 5.39
CA ASP A 245 9.08 -2.60 6.16
C ASP A 245 8.02 -1.87 5.31
N LEU A 246 6.75 -2.13 5.64
CA LEU A 246 5.58 -1.50 5.04
C LEU A 246 5.23 -0.18 5.70
N LEU A 247 5.63 0.05 6.95
CA LEU A 247 5.43 1.34 7.63
C LEU A 247 6.26 2.42 6.95
N ALA A 248 7.56 2.18 6.72
CA ALA A 248 8.41 3.13 6.01
C ALA A 248 7.96 3.35 4.55
N THR A 249 7.42 2.31 3.92
CA THR A 249 6.88 2.42 2.55
C THR A 249 5.68 3.35 2.50
N LEU A 250 4.71 3.13 3.38
CA LEU A 250 3.51 3.93 3.41
C LEU A 250 3.80 5.36 3.87
N GLN A 251 4.72 5.54 4.82
CA GLN A 251 5.15 6.87 5.28
C GLN A 251 5.74 7.69 4.12
N ARG A 252 6.65 7.10 3.35
CA ARG A 252 7.20 7.73 2.13
C ARG A 252 6.12 8.03 1.11
N ALA A 253 5.23 7.07 0.84
CA ALA A 253 4.16 7.23 -0.12
C ALA A 253 3.22 8.38 0.25
N TRP A 254 2.87 8.55 1.53
CA TRP A 254 2.05 9.67 1.98
C TRP A 254 2.76 11.02 1.93
N GLN A 255 4.05 11.07 2.26
CA GLN A 255 4.84 12.30 2.10
C GLN A 255 4.83 12.75 0.63
N ALA A 256 4.94 11.81 -0.29
CA ALA A 256 4.88 12.07 -1.72
C ALA A 256 3.47 12.39 -2.24
N GLU A 257 2.44 11.70 -1.78
CA GLU A 257 1.03 11.99 -2.11
C GLU A 257 0.63 13.39 -1.65
N ARG A 258 1.15 13.82 -0.50
CA ARG A 258 1.03 15.19 0.01
C ARG A 258 1.73 16.19 -0.91
N GLN A 259 2.97 15.91 -1.31
CA GLN A 259 3.70 16.79 -2.23
C GLN A 259 3.02 16.88 -3.61
N PHE A 260 2.50 15.76 -4.12
CA PHE A 260 1.72 15.69 -5.34
C PHE A 260 0.46 16.55 -5.25
N SER A 261 -0.30 16.41 -4.16
CA SER A 261 -1.49 17.22 -3.86
C SER A 261 -1.15 18.72 -3.75
N ILE A 262 -0.02 19.05 -3.12
CA ILE A 262 0.49 20.42 -3.01
C ILE A 262 0.77 20.98 -4.40
N GLY A 263 1.49 20.25 -5.25
CA GLY A 263 1.82 20.69 -6.61
C GLY A 263 0.57 21.00 -7.45
N GLY A 264 -0.42 20.09 -7.45
CA GLY A 264 -1.66 20.26 -8.20
C GLY A 264 -2.51 21.46 -7.72
N LEU A 265 -2.70 21.60 -6.41
CA LEU A 265 -3.49 22.70 -5.85
C LEU A 265 -2.75 24.04 -5.88
N MET A 266 -1.43 24.05 -5.71
CA MET A 266 -0.62 25.28 -5.84
C MET A 266 -0.67 25.80 -7.28
N ALA A 267 -0.50 24.92 -8.27
CA ALA A 267 -0.62 25.30 -9.68
C ALA A 267 -2.00 25.92 -10.00
N LEU A 268 -3.07 25.33 -9.43
CA LEU A 268 -4.42 25.88 -9.53
C LEU A 268 -4.55 27.26 -8.85
N ALA A 269 -3.96 27.43 -7.66
CA ALA A 269 -4.02 28.71 -6.92
C ALA A 269 -3.22 29.82 -7.60
N GLU A 270 -2.10 29.49 -8.24
CA GLU A 270 -1.19 30.45 -8.85
C GLU A 270 -1.43 30.64 -10.36
N ASN A 271 -2.45 29.96 -10.93
CA ASN A 271 -2.75 29.93 -12.37
C ASN A 271 -1.55 29.47 -13.21
N GLN A 272 -0.77 28.53 -12.69
CA GLN A 272 0.31 27.86 -13.42
C GLN A 272 -0.24 26.65 -14.18
N PRO A 273 0.48 26.15 -15.21
CA PRO A 273 0.15 24.89 -15.84
C PRO A 273 0.01 23.78 -14.79
N ARG A 274 -1.10 23.04 -14.85
CA ARG A 274 -1.33 21.93 -13.91
C ARG A 274 -0.46 20.73 -14.31
N PRO A 275 -0.06 19.88 -13.35
CA PRO A 275 0.60 18.62 -13.64
C PRO A 275 -0.23 17.77 -14.62
N ALA A 276 0.43 16.98 -15.47
CA ALA A 276 -0.22 16.23 -16.55
C ALA A 276 -1.36 15.31 -16.06
N SER A 277 -1.21 14.74 -14.86
CA SER A 277 -2.23 13.93 -14.18
C SER A 277 -3.53 14.69 -13.86
N TYR A 278 -3.47 16.01 -13.66
CA TYR A 278 -4.64 16.87 -13.45
C TYR A 278 -5.22 17.44 -14.75
N ALA A 279 -4.50 17.33 -15.86
CA ALA A 279 -4.88 17.86 -17.18
C ALA A 279 -5.93 16.99 -17.90
N GLN A 280 -6.17 15.75 -17.46
CA GLN A 280 -7.22 14.88 -18.01
C GLN A 280 -8.64 15.29 -17.58
N ALA A 281 -8.78 16.18 -16.58
CA ALA A 281 -10.05 16.87 -16.33
C ALA A 281 -10.26 17.89 -17.46
N LYS A 282 -11.33 17.75 -18.26
CA LYS A 282 -11.63 18.58 -19.44
C LYS A 282 -11.22 20.05 -19.21
N PRO A 283 -10.48 20.67 -20.15
CA PRO A 283 -10.09 22.06 -20.02
C PRO A 283 -11.32 22.96 -20.06
N GLY A 284 -11.84 23.27 -18.88
CA GLY A 284 -12.39 24.59 -18.61
C GLY A 284 -11.24 25.42 -18.08
N GLU A 285 -10.94 26.55 -18.72
CA GLU A 285 -10.04 27.59 -18.21
C GLU A 285 -10.61 28.15 -16.90
N VAL A 286 -10.56 27.38 -15.81
CA VAL A 286 -10.95 27.87 -14.49
C VAL A 286 -9.82 28.78 -14.02
N ARG A 287 -9.85 30.02 -14.50
CA ARG A 287 -9.04 31.13 -13.98
C ARG A 287 -9.70 31.59 -12.70
N LEU A 288 -9.12 31.18 -11.58
CA LEU A 288 -9.59 31.65 -10.28
C LEU A 288 -9.12 33.10 -10.09
N GLY A 289 -10.07 34.03 -9.97
CA GLY A 289 -9.80 35.36 -9.42
C GLY A 289 -9.31 35.26 -7.96
N ALA A 290 -8.88 36.36 -7.35
CA ALA A 290 -8.35 36.37 -5.97
C ALA A 290 -9.25 35.63 -4.95
N LEU A 291 -10.58 35.71 -5.15
CA LEU A 291 -11.63 34.92 -4.51
C LEU A 291 -11.36 33.42 -4.48
N GLY A 292 -11.17 32.82 -5.66
CA GLY A 292 -10.99 31.38 -5.80
C GLY A 292 -9.64 30.90 -5.29
N ARG A 293 -8.60 31.75 -5.35
CA ARG A 293 -7.26 31.41 -4.86
C ARG A 293 -7.24 31.18 -3.35
N GLY A 294 -7.91 32.04 -2.57
CA GLY A 294 -7.99 31.89 -1.11
C GLY A 294 -8.68 30.60 -0.68
N TRP A 295 -9.70 30.15 -1.43
CA TRP A 295 -10.35 28.86 -1.21
C TRP A 295 -9.39 27.70 -1.47
N VAL A 296 -8.62 27.77 -2.56
CA VAL A 296 -7.65 26.73 -2.90
C VAL A 296 -6.56 26.61 -1.83
N TYR A 297 -6.02 27.72 -1.30
CA TYR A 297 -5.04 27.66 -0.20
C TYR A 297 -5.60 27.02 1.09
N ARG A 298 -6.89 27.20 1.38
CA ARG A 298 -7.52 26.53 2.53
C ARG A 298 -7.76 25.05 2.28
N ASN A 299 -8.18 24.66 1.08
CA ASN A 299 -8.24 23.23 0.71
C ASN A 299 -6.87 22.59 0.79
N LEU A 300 -5.85 23.29 0.28
CA LEU A 300 -4.46 22.88 0.33
C LEU A 300 -4.02 22.62 1.77
N LEU A 301 -4.26 23.58 2.68
CA LEU A 301 -3.94 23.41 4.11
C LEU A 301 -4.69 22.25 4.74
N GLU A 302 -6.00 22.15 4.56
CA GLU A 302 -6.82 21.11 5.20
C GLU A 302 -6.50 19.70 4.67
N SER A 303 -6.33 19.55 3.36
CA SER A 303 -5.87 18.28 2.77
C SER A 303 -4.47 17.91 3.26
N SER A 304 -3.55 18.89 3.33
CA SER A 304 -2.18 18.63 3.79
C SER A 304 -2.14 18.24 5.27
N ARG A 305 -2.97 18.85 6.12
CA ARG A 305 -3.11 18.47 7.54
C ARG A 305 -3.61 17.03 7.69
N TYR A 306 -4.64 16.66 6.94
CA TYR A 306 -5.17 15.30 6.99
C TYR A 306 -4.14 14.26 6.52
N LEU A 307 -3.48 14.49 5.38
CA LEU A 307 -2.42 13.59 4.89
C LEU A 307 -1.27 13.48 5.89
N THR A 308 -0.95 14.56 6.59
CA THR A 308 0.09 14.58 7.62
C THR A 308 -0.31 13.80 8.86
N MET A 309 -1.57 13.88 9.29
CA MET A 309 -2.09 12.99 10.33
C MET A 309 -1.93 11.52 9.93
N LEU A 310 -2.18 11.14 8.67
CA LEU A 310 -1.94 9.77 8.21
C LEU A 310 -0.46 9.36 8.26
N VAL A 311 0.47 10.28 7.98
CA VAL A 311 1.92 10.06 8.15
C VAL A 311 2.27 9.82 9.61
N ASP A 312 1.75 10.66 10.52
CA ASP A 312 2.10 10.69 11.95
C ASP A 312 1.52 9.48 12.74
N VAL A 313 0.61 8.71 12.14
CA VAL A 313 0.12 7.43 12.67
C VAL A 313 1.18 6.33 12.59
N GLN A 314 2.13 6.44 11.67
CA GLN A 314 3.17 5.44 11.43
C GLN A 314 4.48 5.86 12.09
N ASP A 315 5.08 4.94 12.85
CA ASP A 315 6.43 5.11 13.40
C ASP A 315 7.32 3.92 12.98
N PRO A 316 7.92 3.99 11.78
CA PRO A 316 8.83 2.95 11.31
C PRO A 316 10.10 2.81 12.17
N GLN A 317 10.50 3.85 12.92
CA GLN A 317 11.73 3.80 13.71
C GLN A 317 11.57 2.90 14.93
N SER A 318 10.41 2.96 15.59
CA SER A 318 10.07 2.07 16.69
C SER A 318 9.32 0.82 16.24
N HIS A 319 9.09 0.64 14.93
CA HIS A 319 8.28 -0.43 14.34
C HIS A 319 6.86 -0.47 14.93
N ARG A 320 6.21 0.69 15.01
CA ARG A 320 4.88 0.86 15.64
C ARG A 320 3.90 1.60 14.76
N VAL A 321 2.62 1.36 15.03
CA VAL A 321 1.51 2.16 14.51
C VAL A 321 0.64 2.64 15.68
N HIS A 322 0.05 3.82 15.53
CA HIS A 322 -0.75 4.48 16.57
C HIS A 322 -2.18 4.76 16.07
N PRO A 323 -3.07 3.76 16.04
CA PRO A 323 -4.45 3.92 15.58
C PRO A 323 -5.23 5.00 16.33
N ASP A 324 -4.90 5.23 17.61
CA ASP A 324 -5.47 6.26 18.49
C ASP A 324 -5.23 7.70 17.97
N ARG A 325 -4.17 7.91 17.18
CA ARG A 325 -3.87 9.19 16.53
C ARG A 325 -4.65 9.41 15.24
N MET A 326 -5.28 8.35 14.70
CA MET A 326 -6.02 8.43 13.45
C MET A 326 -7.45 8.92 13.69
N ILE A 327 -7.83 10.01 13.03
CA ILE A 327 -9.21 10.47 12.95
C ILE A 327 -9.80 9.96 11.64
N SER A 328 -10.97 9.33 11.69
CA SER A 328 -11.65 8.87 10.48
C SER A 328 -11.97 10.04 9.55
N GLY A 329 -12.00 9.80 8.24
CA GLY A 329 -12.34 10.85 7.27
C GLY A 329 -13.71 11.49 7.57
N GLU A 330 -14.70 10.69 8.01
CA GLU A 330 -16.00 11.20 8.43
C GLU A 330 -15.92 12.11 9.66
N ALA A 331 -15.18 11.69 10.69
CA ALA A 331 -15.01 12.49 11.91
C ALA A 331 -14.22 13.77 11.64
N TRP A 332 -13.21 13.71 10.75
CA TRP A 332 -12.45 14.87 10.28
C TRP A 332 -13.32 15.86 9.50
N LEU A 333 -14.20 15.35 8.64
CA LEU A 333 -15.06 16.18 7.78
C LEU A 333 -16.31 16.72 8.50
N LYS A 334 -16.77 16.07 9.59
CA LYS A 334 -17.95 16.48 10.37
C LYS A 334 -17.90 17.95 10.83
N PRO A 335 -16.84 18.46 11.49
CA PRO A 335 -16.77 19.88 11.86
C PRO A 335 -16.67 20.81 10.64
N LEU A 336 -16.27 20.28 9.48
CA LEU A 336 -16.14 21.03 8.23
C LEU A 336 -17.43 21.04 7.41
N ARG A 337 -18.54 20.44 7.88
CA ARG A 337 -19.79 20.26 7.10
C ARG A 337 -20.25 21.54 6.39
N TYR A 338 -20.33 22.66 7.11
CA TYR A 338 -20.80 23.95 6.58
C TYR A 338 -19.71 24.81 5.93
N ARG A 339 -18.48 24.29 5.80
CA ARG A 339 -17.37 24.93 5.09
C ARG A 339 -17.41 24.60 3.60
N TYR A 340 -18.21 25.37 2.85
CA TYR A 340 -18.36 25.20 1.40
C TYR A 340 -17.07 25.53 0.64
N ASP A 341 -16.20 26.36 1.23
CA ASP A 341 -14.87 26.66 0.72
C ASP A 341 -13.93 25.45 0.68
N LEU A 342 -14.26 24.33 1.37
CA LEU A 342 -13.42 23.13 1.48
C LEU A 342 -13.87 21.95 0.61
N VAL A 343 -14.54 22.23 -0.52
CA VAL A 343 -15.11 21.18 -1.39
C VAL A 343 -14.06 20.23 -1.98
N LEU A 344 -12.87 20.74 -2.36
CA LEU A 344 -11.82 19.90 -2.97
C LEU A 344 -11.24 18.91 -1.96
N ALA A 345 -11.03 19.36 -0.71
CA ALA A 345 -10.61 18.48 0.37
C ALA A 345 -11.66 17.39 0.62
N LYS A 346 -12.94 17.75 0.74
CA LYS A 346 -14.04 16.79 1.00
C LYS A 346 -14.16 15.67 -0.05
N ILE A 347 -13.84 15.93 -1.31
CA ILE A 347 -13.90 14.93 -2.38
C ILE A 347 -12.70 13.98 -2.33
N ALA A 348 -11.50 14.49 -2.02
CA ALA A 348 -10.27 13.70 -2.09
C ALA A 348 -10.09 12.75 -0.88
N LEU A 349 -10.49 13.16 0.32
CA LEU A 349 -10.17 12.45 1.57
C LEU A 349 -10.76 11.03 1.70
N PRO A 350 -12.02 10.74 1.33
CA PRO A 350 -12.62 9.43 1.54
C PRO A 350 -11.89 8.26 0.87
N ALA A 351 -11.28 8.49 -0.31
CA ALA A 351 -10.56 7.46 -1.06
C ALA A 351 -9.26 6.99 -0.37
N LEU A 352 -8.79 7.75 0.62
CA LEU A 352 -7.54 7.51 1.35
C LEU A 352 -7.77 6.77 2.68
N VAL A 353 -9.02 6.66 3.11
CA VAL A 353 -9.43 6.01 4.36
C VAL A 353 -9.22 4.50 4.25
N GLY A 354 -8.56 3.89 5.25
CA GLY A 354 -8.34 2.44 5.35
C GLY A 354 -7.00 1.93 4.81
N GLN A 355 -6.22 2.74 4.09
CA GLN A 355 -4.91 2.28 3.62
C GLN A 355 -3.90 2.11 4.76
N VAL A 356 -3.98 2.94 5.81
CA VAL A 356 -3.07 2.84 6.96
C VAL A 356 -3.26 1.52 7.71
N GLU A 357 -4.51 1.18 8.05
CA GLU A 357 -4.84 -0.11 8.65
C GLU A 357 -4.37 -1.27 7.79
N ARG A 358 -4.66 -1.23 6.48
CA ARG A 358 -4.27 -2.31 5.56
C ARG A 358 -2.78 -2.60 5.56
N PHE A 359 -1.94 -1.58 5.54
CA PHE A 359 -0.48 -1.74 5.58
C PHE A 359 -0.03 -2.22 6.95
N ALA A 360 -0.58 -1.66 8.03
CA ALA A 360 -0.27 -2.08 9.39
C ALA A 360 -0.61 -3.56 9.61
N ARG A 361 -1.80 -4.01 9.24
CA ARG A 361 -2.20 -5.42 9.32
C ARG A 361 -1.28 -6.32 8.49
N THR A 362 -0.94 -5.91 7.27
CA THR A 362 -0.03 -6.70 6.43
C THR A 362 1.37 -6.77 7.06
N GLN A 363 1.87 -5.69 7.69
CA GLN A 363 3.13 -5.71 8.42
C GLN A 363 3.08 -6.63 9.64
N ALA A 364 2.03 -6.54 10.45
CA ALA A 364 1.88 -7.40 11.63
C ALA A 364 1.89 -8.88 11.25
N LEU A 365 1.19 -9.26 10.18
CA LEU A 365 1.19 -10.64 9.69
C LEU A 365 2.54 -11.06 9.05
N LEU A 366 3.32 -10.12 8.50
CA LEU A 366 4.69 -10.40 8.07
C LEU A 366 5.59 -10.71 9.27
N ASP A 367 5.46 -9.92 10.35
CA ASP A 367 6.20 -10.11 11.59
C ASP A 367 5.82 -11.43 12.27
N GLU A 368 4.53 -11.78 12.27
CA GLU A 368 4.06 -13.11 12.67
C GLU A 368 4.64 -14.21 11.79
N GLY A 369 4.68 -14.02 10.47
CA GLY A 369 5.28 -14.96 9.53
C GLY A 369 6.76 -15.25 9.80
N VAL A 370 7.52 -14.24 10.25
CA VAL A 370 8.91 -14.41 10.73
C VAL A 370 8.95 -15.34 11.95
N VAL A 371 8.05 -15.15 12.90
CA VAL A 371 7.97 -15.99 14.11
C VAL A 371 7.48 -17.40 13.77
N VAL A 372 6.53 -17.55 12.85
CA VAL A 372 6.04 -18.86 12.39
C VAL A 372 7.14 -19.65 11.69
N CYS A 373 7.97 -19.01 10.86
CA CYS A 373 9.14 -19.68 10.28
C CYS A 373 10.10 -20.20 11.38
N ALA A 374 10.31 -19.42 12.45
CA ALA A 374 11.13 -19.83 13.58
C ALA A 374 10.48 -20.98 14.39
N LEU A 375 9.17 -20.93 14.62
CA LEU A 375 8.39 -21.99 15.27
C LEU A 375 8.49 -23.31 14.50
N GLU A 376 8.33 -23.27 13.18
CA GLU A 376 8.48 -24.46 12.33
C GLU A 376 9.89 -25.02 12.35
N ARG A 377 10.92 -24.17 12.29
CA ARG A 377 12.31 -24.60 12.42
C ARG A 377 12.58 -25.26 13.77
N HIS A 378 12.04 -24.70 14.85
CA HIS A 378 12.11 -25.32 16.18
C HIS A 378 11.38 -26.68 16.21
N ARG A 379 10.20 -26.79 15.61
CA ARG A 379 9.45 -28.06 15.51
C ARG A 379 10.23 -29.11 14.72
N LEU A 380 10.88 -28.74 13.63
CA LEU A 380 11.71 -29.65 12.84
C LEU A 380 12.95 -30.14 13.61
N ASP A 381 13.55 -29.30 14.45
CA ASP A 381 14.73 -29.66 15.26
C ASP A 381 14.35 -30.46 16.53
N LYS A 382 13.28 -30.07 17.24
CA LYS A 382 12.90 -30.62 18.55
C LYS A 382 11.71 -31.58 18.52
N GLY A 383 11.04 -31.70 17.39
CA GLY A 383 9.82 -32.51 17.24
C GLY A 383 8.54 -31.86 17.78
N GLN A 384 8.62 -30.68 18.39
CA GLN A 384 7.48 -29.97 18.98
C GLN A 384 7.64 -28.45 18.93
N TYR A 385 6.53 -27.72 19.00
CA TYR A 385 6.57 -26.28 19.25
C TYR A 385 6.99 -25.98 20.70
N PRO A 386 7.66 -24.84 20.96
CA PRO A 386 8.06 -24.47 22.31
C PRO A 386 6.85 -24.09 23.18
N GLU A 387 6.97 -24.23 24.50
CA GLU A 387 5.91 -23.77 25.43
C GLU A 387 5.78 -22.24 25.47
N ARG A 388 6.85 -21.51 25.11
CA ARG A 388 6.88 -20.05 25.09
C ARG A 388 7.77 -19.52 23.98
N LEU A 389 7.46 -18.33 23.45
CA LEU A 389 8.18 -17.74 22.32
C LEU A 389 9.65 -17.44 22.63
N GLU A 390 10.02 -17.17 23.88
CA GLU A 390 11.38 -16.82 24.27
C GLU A 390 12.39 -17.94 23.98
N ALA A 391 11.94 -19.19 23.90
CA ALA A 391 12.77 -20.34 23.52
C ALA A 391 13.27 -20.28 22.06
N LEU A 392 12.69 -19.42 21.21
CA LEU A 392 13.12 -19.22 19.83
C LEU A 392 14.38 -18.35 19.72
N ALA A 393 14.68 -17.52 20.73
CA ALA A 393 15.85 -16.65 20.72
C ALA A 393 16.96 -17.21 21.64
N PRO A 394 18.25 -17.09 21.26
CA PRO A 394 18.77 -16.52 20.02
C PRO A 394 18.87 -17.53 18.86
N ALA A 395 18.48 -18.79 19.07
CA ALA A 395 18.81 -19.89 18.16
C ALA A 395 18.13 -19.80 16.77
N TYR A 396 16.88 -19.34 16.74
CA TYR A 396 16.07 -19.22 15.53
C TYR A 396 15.83 -17.77 15.11
N LEU A 397 15.81 -16.84 16.06
CA LEU A 397 15.64 -15.39 15.87
C LEU A 397 16.64 -14.61 16.70
N GLN A 398 17.12 -13.47 16.21
CA GLN A 398 17.98 -12.58 17.00
C GLN A 398 17.21 -11.95 18.17
N ALA A 399 15.99 -11.49 17.90
CA ALA A 399 15.06 -10.94 18.88
C ALA A 399 13.63 -11.24 18.43
N LEU A 400 12.71 -11.33 19.39
CA LEU A 400 11.28 -11.45 19.09
C LEU A 400 10.75 -10.08 18.67
N PRO A 401 9.95 -10.00 17.59
CA PRO A 401 9.17 -8.80 17.31
C PRO A 401 8.15 -8.56 18.43
N HIS A 402 7.71 -7.32 18.57
CA HIS A 402 6.62 -6.93 19.45
C HIS A 402 5.36 -6.63 18.62
N ASP A 403 4.23 -6.56 19.31
CA ASP A 403 2.95 -6.15 18.77
C ASP A 403 3.06 -4.75 18.15
N LEU A 404 2.57 -4.61 16.92
CA LEU A 404 2.69 -3.39 16.13
C LEU A 404 1.87 -2.24 16.73
N VAL A 405 0.75 -2.55 17.36
CA VAL A 405 -0.21 -1.57 17.90
C VAL A 405 0.06 -1.32 19.37
N SER A 406 0.10 -2.37 20.21
CA SER A 406 0.28 -2.22 21.66
C SER A 406 1.73 -1.99 22.07
N GLY A 407 2.70 -2.55 21.34
CA GLY A 407 4.12 -2.56 21.70
C GLY A 407 4.50 -3.61 22.74
N GLU A 408 3.54 -4.43 23.14
CA GLU A 408 3.76 -5.55 24.06
C GLU A 408 4.32 -6.77 23.30
N PRO A 409 4.82 -7.81 23.99
CA PRO A 409 5.17 -9.08 23.34
C PRO A 409 3.99 -9.68 22.56
N LEU A 410 4.29 -10.40 21.46
CA LEU A 410 3.27 -11.15 20.72
C LEU A 410 2.57 -12.18 21.61
N ARG A 411 1.29 -12.43 21.33
CA ARG A 411 0.48 -13.39 22.07
C ARG A 411 0.60 -14.76 21.44
N TYR A 412 0.94 -15.75 22.25
CA TYR A 412 1.21 -17.11 21.82
C TYR A 412 0.65 -18.13 22.80
N ALA A 413 0.05 -19.20 22.26
CA ALA A 413 -0.35 -20.36 23.04
C ALA A 413 -0.22 -21.64 22.21
N ARG A 414 0.32 -22.71 22.80
CA ARG A 414 0.25 -24.05 22.20
C ARG A 414 -1.21 -24.52 22.14
N LYS A 415 -1.59 -25.15 21.03
CA LYS A 415 -2.93 -25.73 20.81
C LYS A 415 -2.80 -27.14 20.24
N GLY A 416 -2.62 -28.13 21.12
CA GLY A 416 -2.36 -29.52 20.72
C GLY A 416 -1.07 -29.62 19.90
N GLU A 417 -1.18 -30.15 18.69
CA GLU A 417 -0.07 -30.23 17.73
C GLU A 417 0.24 -28.88 17.05
N GLY A 418 -0.63 -27.88 17.18
CA GLY A 418 -0.48 -26.55 16.59
C GLY A 418 -0.23 -25.44 17.63
N PHE A 419 -0.48 -24.20 17.21
CA PHE A 419 -0.36 -23.01 18.06
C PHE A 419 -1.36 -21.92 17.64
N ALA A 420 -1.60 -20.97 18.54
CA ALA A 420 -2.16 -19.66 18.20
C ALA A 420 -1.06 -18.61 18.34
N LEU A 421 -0.98 -17.70 17.38
CA LEU A 421 -0.09 -16.55 17.37
C LEU A 421 -0.90 -15.35 16.87
N TYR A 422 -0.87 -14.25 17.62
CA TYR A 422 -1.65 -13.06 17.26
C TYR A 422 -1.14 -11.78 17.93
N GLN A 423 -1.65 -10.66 17.43
CA GLN A 423 -1.48 -9.30 17.91
C GLN A 423 -2.84 -8.63 18.09
N VAL A 424 -2.91 -7.58 18.89
CA VAL A 424 -4.15 -6.77 18.96
C VAL A 424 -4.40 -6.10 17.62
N GLY A 425 -5.68 -5.96 17.28
CA GLY A 425 -6.09 -5.35 16.02
C GLY A 425 -6.02 -3.84 16.00
N TRP A 426 -6.61 -3.26 14.94
CA TRP A 426 -6.67 -1.82 14.74
C TRP A 426 -7.43 -1.06 15.86
N ASP A 427 -8.34 -1.74 16.57
CA ASP A 427 -9.07 -1.16 17.70
C ASP A 427 -8.26 -1.14 19.01
N GLY A 428 -7.06 -1.72 19.01
CA GLY A 428 -6.16 -1.79 20.15
C GLY A 428 -6.68 -2.65 21.30
N GLN A 429 -7.73 -3.45 21.07
CA GLN A 429 -8.32 -4.33 22.07
C GLN A 429 -7.85 -5.75 21.85
N ASP A 430 -7.49 -6.43 22.94
CA ASP A 430 -7.24 -7.86 22.92
C ASP A 430 -8.59 -8.60 22.88
N ASN A 431 -8.78 -9.47 21.90
CA ASN A 431 -9.97 -10.29 21.74
C ASN A 431 -9.66 -11.79 21.87
N ASP A 432 -8.65 -12.13 22.67
CA ASP A 432 -8.23 -13.51 22.99
C ASP A 432 -7.88 -14.35 21.75
N GLY A 433 -7.36 -13.71 20.71
CA GLY A 433 -7.03 -14.31 19.42
C GLY A 433 -8.24 -14.50 18.52
N THR A 434 -9.25 -13.63 18.64
CA THR A 434 -10.48 -13.70 17.85
C THR A 434 -10.48 -12.66 16.73
N THR A 435 -10.54 -13.14 15.49
CA THR A 435 -10.74 -12.29 14.32
C THR A 435 -12.20 -11.84 14.20
N ALA A 436 -12.42 -10.57 13.85
CA ALA A 436 -13.76 -10.08 13.55
C ALA A 436 -14.11 -10.29 12.07
N TRP A 437 -15.40 -10.47 11.80
CA TRP A 437 -15.92 -10.77 10.47
C TRP A 437 -17.12 -9.88 10.16
N THR A 438 -17.28 -9.52 8.89
CA THR A 438 -18.47 -8.85 8.36
C THR A 438 -19.10 -9.69 7.25
N GLY A 439 -20.41 -9.53 7.05
CA GLY A 439 -21.17 -10.31 6.08
C GLY A 439 -21.48 -11.74 6.55
N GLU A 440 -22.22 -12.48 5.73
CA GLU A 440 -22.65 -13.85 6.02
C GLU A 440 -22.41 -14.77 4.82
N GLY A 441 -22.33 -16.08 5.07
CA GLY A 441 -22.19 -17.10 4.02
C GLY A 441 -20.99 -16.85 3.10
N ARG A 442 -21.25 -16.69 1.80
CA ARG A 442 -20.23 -16.48 0.77
C ARG A 442 -19.65 -15.06 0.74
N ASP A 443 -20.33 -14.09 1.36
CA ASP A 443 -19.89 -12.69 1.44
C ASP A 443 -19.12 -12.39 2.75
N ARG A 444 -18.91 -13.42 3.58
CA ARG A 444 -18.17 -13.30 4.84
C ARG A 444 -16.71 -12.94 4.55
N LYS A 445 -16.24 -11.85 5.15
CA LYS A 445 -14.88 -11.32 5.02
C LYS A 445 -14.37 -10.80 6.37
N LEU A 446 -13.06 -10.75 6.55
CA LEU A 446 -12.48 -10.16 7.76
C LEU A 446 -12.91 -8.69 7.91
N ASP A 447 -13.28 -8.31 9.13
CA ASP A 447 -13.45 -6.90 9.48
C ASP A 447 -12.05 -6.28 9.70
N PRO A 448 -11.61 -5.32 8.87
CA PRO A 448 -10.33 -4.66 9.08
C PRO A 448 -10.27 -3.80 10.35
N ALA A 449 -11.41 -3.36 10.88
CA ALA A 449 -11.47 -2.34 11.93
C ALA A 449 -11.59 -2.91 13.36
N ARG A 450 -11.77 -4.23 13.49
CA ARG A 450 -12.08 -4.89 14.76
C ARG A 450 -11.41 -6.26 14.83
N GLY A 451 -11.28 -6.79 16.05
CA GLY A 451 -10.74 -8.14 16.24
C GLY A 451 -9.23 -8.17 16.14
N ASP A 452 -8.64 -9.23 16.69
CA ASP A 452 -7.20 -9.43 16.66
C ASP A 452 -6.70 -9.71 15.25
N TRP A 453 -5.43 -9.36 15.01
CA TRP A 453 -4.69 -9.83 13.84
C TRP A 453 -4.07 -11.16 14.21
N VAL A 454 -4.58 -12.25 13.62
CA VAL A 454 -4.25 -13.62 14.01
C VAL A 454 -3.58 -14.32 12.84
N TRP A 455 -2.49 -15.04 13.11
CA TRP A 455 -1.88 -15.90 12.12
C TRP A 455 -2.88 -16.97 11.69
N PRO A 456 -3.29 -17.00 10.41
CA PRO A 456 -4.40 -17.83 9.98
C PRO A 456 -3.98 -19.30 9.89
N HIS A 457 -4.91 -20.19 10.23
CA HIS A 457 -4.82 -21.64 9.97
C HIS A 457 -5.86 -22.01 8.90
N ALA A 458 -5.64 -23.08 8.15
CA ALA A 458 -6.58 -23.44 7.09
C ALA A 458 -7.95 -23.80 7.67
N ASN A 459 -9.00 -23.35 6.99
CA ASN A 459 -10.36 -23.77 7.33
C ASN A 459 -10.46 -25.29 7.16
N ARG A 460 -11.02 -25.95 8.18
CA ARG A 460 -11.26 -27.41 8.17
C ARG A 460 -12.31 -27.81 7.15
#